data_AF-A0A961VTA1-F1
#
_entry.id   AF-A0A961VTA1-F1
#
_cell.length_a   1.000
_cell.length_b   1.000
_cell.length_c   1.000
_cell.angle_alpha   90.00
_cell.angle_beta   90.00
_cell.angle_gamma   90.00
#
_symmetry.space_group_name_H-M   'P 1'
#
loop_
_entity.id
_entity.type
_entity.pdbx_description
1 polymer ?
#
loop_
_entity_poly.entity_id
_entity_poly.type
_entity_poly.pdbx_seq_one_letter_code
_entity_poly.pdbx_strand_id
1 'polypeptide(L)' 'MPNPTAAILIIGDEILSGRTRDANMHYLAGELTRIGIDLK' A
#
# COMPACT_ATOMS: atom_id res chain seq x y z
N MET A 1 15.81 1.55 18.14
CA MET A 1 14.43 2.01 17.85
C MET A 1 13.68 0.85 17.22
N PRO A 2 12.39 0.62 17.53
CA PRO A 2 11.62 -0.42 16.87
C PRO A 2 11.54 -0.16 15.36
N ASN A 3 11.44 -1.23 14.55
CA ASN A 3 11.28 -1.10 13.10
C ASN A 3 10.03 -0.26 12.81
N PRO A 4 10.11 0.85 12.04
CA PRO A 4 8.94 1.64 11.72
C PRO A 4 7.95 0.80 10.89
N THR A 5 6.67 1.05 11.10
CA THR A 5 5.58 0.39 10.37
C THR A 5 4.83 1.41 9.52
N ALA A 6 4.21 0.95 8.43
CA ALA A 6 3.43 1.81 7.54
C ALA A 6 2.01 1.27 7.31
N ALA A 7 1.14 2.16 6.83
CA ALA A 7 -0.20 1.85 6.35
C ALA A 7 -0.42 2.55 5.00
N ILE A 8 -1.26 1.98 4.14
CA ILE A 8 -1.62 2.55 2.83
C ILE A 8 -3.10 2.92 2.86
N LEU A 9 -3.41 4.17 2.56
CA LEU A 9 -4.77 4.65 2.38
C LEU A 9 -5.09 4.77 0.90
N ILE A 10 -6.15 4.09 0.46
CA ILE A 10 -6.68 4.19 -0.90
C ILE A 10 -7.93 5.07 -0.88
N ILE A 11 -8.04 5.97 -1.85
CA ILE A 11 -9.21 6.79 -2.09
C ILE A 11 -9.60 6.64 -3.56
N GLY A 12 -10.85 6.26 -3.83
CA GLY A 12 -11.42 6.16 -5.17
C GLY A 12 -12.56 5.16 -5.25
N ASP A 13 -13.75 5.62 -5.62
CA ASP A 13 -14.95 4.77 -5.71
C ASP A 13 -14.77 3.68 -6.77
N GLU A 14 -14.05 3.95 -7.86
CA GLU A 14 -13.78 3.01 -8.95
C GLU A 14 -12.92 1.83 -8.48
N ILE A 15 -12.01 2.05 -7.53
CA ILE A 15 -11.19 1.00 -6.95
C ILE A 15 -12.02 0.19 -5.95
N LEU A 16 -12.77 0.88 -5.08
CA LEU A 16 -13.63 0.23 -4.07
C LEU A 16 -14.78 -0.57 -4.71
N SER A 17 -15.30 -0.10 -5.84
CA SER A 17 -16.34 -0.78 -6.63
C SER A 17 -15.78 -1.82 -7.60
N GLY A 18 -14.46 -2.00 -7.67
CA GLY A 18 -13.81 -3.00 -8.52
C GLY A 18 -13.85 -2.69 -10.02
N ARG A 19 -14.27 -1.48 -10.42
CA ARG A 19 -14.23 -1.03 -11.82
C ARG A 19 -12.80 -0.84 -12.32
N THR A 20 -11.86 -0.55 -11.42
CA THR A 20 -10.44 -0.36 -11.73
C THR A 20 -9.58 -1.17 -10.76
N ARG A 21 -8.56 -1.85 -11.29
CA ARG A 21 -7.55 -2.54 -10.46
C ARG A 21 -6.53 -1.53 -9.94
N ASP A 22 -6.32 -1.51 -8.63
CA ASP A 22 -5.29 -0.67 -8.01
C ASP A 22 -3.88 -1.19 -8.35
N ALA A 23 -3.08 -0.38 -9.05
CA ALA A 23 -1.67 -0.63 -9.30
C ALA A 23 -0.74 0.04 -8.28
N ASN A 24 -1.21 1.08 -7.60
CA ASN A 24 -0.45 1.89 -6.64
C ASN A 24 -0.20 1.12 -5.35
N MET A 25 -1.21 0.43 -4.81
CA MET A 25 -1.07 -0.35 -3.57
C MET A 25 0.04 -1.40 -3.69
N HIS A 26 0.02 -2.17 -4.78
CA HIS A 26 1.02 -3.21 -5.01
C HIS A 26 2.42 -2.59 -5.15
N TYR A 27 2.55 -1.51 -5.92
CA TYR A 27 3.84 -0.84 -6.10
C TYR A 27 4.38 -0.34 -4.74
N LEU A 28 3.60 0.45 -4.00
CA LEU A 28 4.00 1.03 -2.72
C LEU A 28 4.34 -0.04 -1.68
N ALA A 29 3.58 -1.14 -1.63
CA ALA A 29 3.89 -2.25 -0.72
C ALA A 29 5.26 -2.87 -1.03
N GLY A 30 5.56 -3.10 -2.31
CA GLY A 30 6.88 -3.61 -2.73
C GLY A 30 8.02 -2.66 -2.36
N GLU A 31 7.83 -1.35 -2.56
CA GLU A 31 8.83 -0.35 -2.21
C GLU A 31 9.11 -0.30 -0.71
N LEU A 32 8.06 -0.35 0.13
CA LEU A 32 8.15 -0.36 1.59
C LEU A 32 8.85 -1.64 2.09
N THR A 33 8.46 -2.81 1.58
CA THR A 33 9.12 -4.07 1.89
C THR A 33 10.61 -4.04 1.51
N ARG A 34 10.96 -3.47 0.35
CA ARG A 34 12.34 -3.38 -0.12
C ARG A 34 13.24 -2.56 0.81
N ILE A 35 12.69 -1.52 1.46
CA ILE A 35 13.43 -0.71 2.43
C ILE A 35 13.28 -1.21 3.88
N GLY A 36 12.66 -2.38 4.08
CA GLY A 36 12.53 -3.04 5.39
C GLY A 36 11.42 -2.48 6.27
N ILE A 37 10.43 -1.77 5.72
CA ILE A 37 9.28 -1.27 6.47
C ILE A 37 8.13 -2.27 6.36
N ASP A 38 7.64 -2.71 7.52
CA ASP A 38 6.51 -3.63 7.60
C ASP A 38 5.19 -2.87 7.45
N LEU A 39 4.32 -3.38 6.57
CA LEU A 39 2.92 -2.95 6.49
C LEU A 39 2.09 -3.65 7.57
N LYS A 40 1.20 -2.91 8.25
CA LYS A 40 0.27 -3.43 9.27
C LYS A 40 -1.18 -3.11 8.96
#